data_AF-A0A6N6T106-F1
#
_entry.id   AF-A0A6N6T106-F1
#
_cell.length_a   1.000
_cell.length_b   1.000
_cell.length_c   1.000
_cell.angle_alpha   90.00
_cell.angle_beta   90.00
_cell.angle_gamma   90.00
#
_symmetry.space_group_name_H-M   'P 1'
#
loop_
_entity.id
_entity.type
_entity.pdbx_description
1 polymer ?
#
loop_
_entity_poly.entity_id
_entity_poly.type
_entity_poly.pdbx_seq_one_letter_code
_entity_poly.pdbx_strand_id
1 'polypeptide(L)'
;MNTFDWAWQFVRQHREEVPLLLGSLTAAYILYGIARAGNFISEVAFDQREGWFSRTVNWLRGIGRAMLLSWYAPTLLLAFPRRRFIGARYYTELQILQPRAALPHRRDYNEREYRRRLDEALEAEEARRQNIRRLLRERLTEEPGVVVAVVQWLFRKLRRAHGQEQPLGPVDIGDFPQLDDSRAKIKRYFEALERRSLPRGEDTTRFLTEARFQSGYIAPIFLITGLVNRFAEDDGWNLVLDNYRRLIEKDAFYTTELRELRSFLFNCWLLWGPSIQPCSCEQWAHGESANSPRDLMIQYGYGDENNSIDILVKGGLAADFRAKLHAILNKRAADQLNKPFNVSAAPFVATGRFRWGPSLSDAEVCTAQALVRGGSDAGQRQPINGRLVLECRHNDVTVAADVSQSSGYYSAYLWVMFLIQDAQGNCFHDEQWKNLLVFFEHGNIADASTYHTLKEQLVAKTCSTLAKVLSEFDAHEAQGGARRGPLRLAYACAFDDSNCTGHKALFPPDSLGRSSPAGAVAFEDVRILSILRRTIGGLAEGHVLRSDRLLLPAAAGPADANPYSSCHLPEIVEQFYADLVSQA
;
A
#
# COMPACT_ATOMS: atom_id res chain seq x y z
N MET A 1 -47.70 -31.95 37.64
CA MET A 1 -47.81 -31.30 36.31
C MET A 1 -46.43 -31.22 35.70
N ASN A 2 -46.21 -31.83 34.54
CA ASN A 2 -44.96 -31.69 33.81
C ASN A 2 -44.89 -30.27 33.22
N THR A 3 -43.71 -29.66 33.10
CA THR A 3 -43.51 -28.32 32.54
C THR A 3 -44.12 -28.17 31.14
N PHE A 4 -44.19 -29.29 30.40
CA PHE A 4 -44.81 -29.37 29.09
C PHE A 4 -46.35 -29.21 29.12
N ASP A 5 -47.02 -29.80 30.11
CA ASP A 5 -48.49 -29.69 30.25
C ASP A 5 -48.91 -28.27 30.63
N TRP A 6 -48.12 -27.62 31.48
CA TRP A 6 -48.34 -26.23 31.86
C TRP A 6 -48.13 -25.28 30.66
N ALA A 7 -47.06 -25.45 29.89
CA ALA A 7 -46.82 -24.67 28.69
C ALA A 7 -47.92 -24.86 27.63
N TRP A 8 -48.42 -26.09 27.47
CA TRP A 8 -49.50 -26.38 26.52
C TRP A 8 -50.85 -25.79 26.97
N GLN A 9 -51.19 -25.89 28.25
CA GLN A 9 -52.39 -25.23 28.79
C GLN A 9 -52.32 -23.71 28.68
N PHE A 10 -51.16 -23.10 28.94
CA PHE A 10 -50.93 -21.67 28.78
C PHE A 10 -51.13 -21.20 27.33
N VAL A 11 -50.52 -21.90 26.36
CA VAL A 11 -50.70 -21.59 24.92
C VAL A 11 -52.16 -21.75 24.49
N ARG A 12 -52.88 -22.75 25.02
CA ARG A 12 -54.29 -22.99 24.70
C ARG A 12 -55.21 -21.93 25.31
N GLN A 13 -54.90 -21.48 26.53
CA GLN A 13 -55.66 -20.45 27.25
C GLN A 13 -55.43 -19.05 26.67
N HIS A 14 -54.29 -18.81 26.02
CA HIS A 14 -53.91 -17.51 25.43
C HIS A 14 -53.76 -17.61 23.90
N ARG A 15 -54.55 -18.48 23.26
CA ARG A 15 -54.49 -18.78 21.82
C ARG A 15 -54.51 -17.55 20.91
N GLU A 16 -55.16 -16.46 21.30
CA GLU A 16 -55.24 -15.22 20.52
C GLU A 16 -54.13 -14.22 20.85
N GLU A 17 -53.61 -14.24 22.07
CA GLU A 17 -52.54 -13.34 22.53
C GLU A 17 -51.15 -13.85 22.14
N VAL A 18 -50.94 -15.18 22.11
CA VAL A 18 -49.66 -15.80 21.74
C VAL A 18 -49.24 -15.43 20.30
N PRO A 19 -50.11 -15.47 19.27
CA PRO A 19 -49.76 -15.01 17.92
C PRO A 19 -49.45 -13.51 17.85
N LEU A 20 -50.16 -12.67 18.60
CA LEU A 20 -49.90 -11.22 18.66
C LEU A 20 -48.56 -10.92 19.32
N LEU A 21 -48.24 -11.60 20.42
CA LEU A 21 -46.98 -11.45 21.13
C LEU A 21 -45.81 -12.01 20.31
N LEU A 22 -45.98 -13.16 19.65
CA LEU A 22 -44.98 -13.70 18.74
C LEU A 22 -44.77 -12.80 17.51
N GLY A 23 -45.85 -12.23 16.97
CA GLY A 23 -45.83 -11.29 15.86
C GLY A 23 -45.12 -9.98 16.22
N SER A 24 -45.41 -9.41 17.39
CA SER A 24 -44.76 -8.18 17.87
C SER A 24 -43.27 -8.39 18.18
N LEU A 25 -42.91 -9.51 18.81
CA LEU A 25 -41.51 -9.89 19.02
C LEU A 25 -40.77 -10.09 17.69
N THR A 26 -41.41 -10.75 16.72
CA THR A 26 -40.84 -10.94 15.38
C THR A 26 -40.64 -9.61 14.67
N ALA A 27 -41.64 -8.72 14.69
CA ALA A 27 -41.55 -7.39 14.10
C ALA A 27 -40.45 -6.54 14.78
N ALA A 28 -40.40 -6.52 16.11
CA ALA A 28 -39.35 -5.82 16.86
C ALA A 28 -37.96 -6.37 16.52
N TYR A 29 -37.83 -7.69 16.36
CA TYR A 29 -36.59 -8.35 15.97
C TYR A 29 -36.15 -8.04 14.52
N ILE A 30 -37.12 -7.95 13.60
CA ILE A 30 -36.89 -7.51 12.21
C ILE A 30 -36.40 -6.05 12.22
N LEU A 31 -37.13 -5.16 12.89
CA LEU A 31 -36.80 -3.74 12.99
C LEU A 31 -35.43 -3.51 13.63
N TYR A 32 -35.11 -4.26 14.70
CA TYR A 32 -33.79 -4.23 15.33
C TYR A 32 -32.69 -4.61 14.34
N GLY A 33 -32.89 -5.69 13.56
CA GLY A 33 -31.92 -6.10 12.55
C GLY A 33 -31.73 -5.08 11.42
N ILE A 34 -32.83 -4.47 10.95
CA ILE A 34 -32.79 -3.39 9.94
C ILE A 34 -32.08 -2.16 10.50
N ALA A 35 -32.41 -1.74 11.71
CA ALA A 35 -31.79 -0.59 12.36
C ALA A 35 -30.27 -0.81 12.58
N ARG A 36 -29.87 -2.02 13.01
CA ARG A 36 -28.45 -2.37 13.18
C ARG A 36 -27.68 -2.36 11.86
N ALA A 37 -28.25 -2.96 10.80
CA ALA A 37 -27.68 -2.94 9.45
C ALA A 37 -27.62 -1.52 8.88
N GLY A 38 -28.69 -0.76 9.03
CA GLY A 38 -28.80 0.62 8.58
C GLY A 38 -27.81 1.55 9.28
N ASN A 39 -27.62 1.37 10.59
CA ASN A 39 -26.61 2.13 11.34
C ASN A 39 -25.19 1.84 10.82
N PHE A 40 -24.87 0.58 10.52
CA PHE A 40 -23.58 0.23 9.93
C PHE A 40 -23.37 0.87 8.55
N ILE A 41 -24.35 0.75 7.65
CA ILE A 41 -24.28 1.37 6.32
C ILE A 41 -24.13 2.89 6.43
N SER A 42 -24.86 3.50 7.39
CA SER A 42 -24.83 4.94 7.62
C SER A 42 -23.43 5.42 8.00
N GLU A 43 -22.80 4.75 8.96
CA GLU A 43 -21.46 5.11 9.45
C GLU A 43 -20.37 4.98 8.38
N VAL A 44 -20.47 4.00 7.49
CA VAL A 44 -19.43 3.80 6.47
C VAL A 44 -19.65 4.68 5.24
N ALA A 45 -20.90 4.81 4.79
CA ALA A 45 -21.21 5.40 3.50
C ALA A 45 -21.43 6.92 3.53
N PHE A 46 -21.69 7.50 4.71
CA PHE A 46 -21.93 8.94 4.84
C PHE A 46 -20.94 9.57 5.79
N ASP A 47 -20.49 10.77 5.40
CA ASP A 47 -19.61 11.53 6.23
C ASP A 47 -20.34 12.07 7.46
N GLN A 48 -19.78 11.82 8.64
CA GLN A 48 -20.34 12.23 9.92
C GLN A 48 -20.01 13.70 10.16
N ARG A 49 -20.55 14.60 9.32
CA ARG A 49 -20.48 16.03 9.61
C ARG A 49 -21.11 16.31 10.98
N GLU A 50 -20.47 17.15 11.77
CA GLU A 50 -20.94 17.51 13.10
C GLU A 50 -22.35 18.10 13.05
N GLY A 51 -23.20 17.67 13.98
CA GLY A 51 -24.60 18.07 14.07
C GLY A 51 -25.57 16.90 14.28
N TRP A 52 -26.57 17.11 15.13
CA TRP A 52 -27.59 16.08 15.40
C TRP A 52 -28.50 15.81 14.18
N PHE A 53 -28.77 16.84 13.36
CA PHE A 53 -29.61 16.74 12.18
C PHE A 53 -28.97 15.88 11.08
N SER A 54 -27.70 16.10 10.76
CA SER A 54 -26.93 15.32 9.78
C SER A 54 -26.86 13.84 10.16
N ARG A 55 -26.60 13.55 11.44
CA ARG A 55 -26.57 12.18 11.99
C ARG A 55 -27.90 11.46 11.79
N THR A 56 -29.02 12.12 12.11
CA THR A 56 -30.36 11.55 11.99
C THR A 56 -30.72 11.28 10.53
N VAL A 57 -30.44 12.22 9.63
CA VAL A 57 -30.67 12.06 8.18
C VAL A 57 -29.83 10.91 7.60
N ASN A 58 -28.56 10.82 7.96
CA ASN A 58 -27.68 9.74 7.50
C ASN A 58 -28.13 8.37 8.04
N TRP A 59 -28.56 8.30 9.30
CA TRP A 59 -29.12 7.07 9.88
C TRP A 59 -30.39 6.61 9.15
N LEU A 60 -31.32 7.53 8.88
CA LEU A 60 -32.53 7.22 8.09
C LEU A 60 -32.18 6.76 6.66
N ARG A 61 -31.20 7.39 6.01
CA ARG A 61 -30.69 6.93 4.70
C ARG A 61 -30.07 5.54 4.79
N GLY A 62 -29.34 5.24 5.86
CA GLY A 62 -28.80 3.92 6.15
C GLY A 62 -29.89 2.86 6.29
N ILE A 63 -30.95 3.15 7.05
CA ILE A 63 -32.14 2.28 7.17
C ILE A 63 -32.80 2.07 5.82
N GLY A 64 -33.00 3.14 5.04
CA GLY A 64 -33.54 3.04 3.68
C GLY A 64 -32.73 2.09 2.80
N ARG A 65 -31.38 2.16 2.88
CA ARG A 65 -30.50 1.22 2.18
C ARG A 65 -30.59 -0.21 2.71
N ALA A 66 -30.73 -0.41 4.01
CA ALA A 66 -30.95 -1.74 4.60
C ALA A 66 -32.29 -2.36 4.18
N MET A 67 -33.34 -1.55 4.05
CA MET A 67 -34.63 -1.98 3.49
C MET A 67 -34.51 -2.32 2.01
N LEU A 68 -33.82 -1.49 1.21
CA LEU A 68 -33.53 -1.79 -0.20
C LEU A 68 -32.72 -3.07 -0.38
N LEU A 69 -31.77 -3.36 0.52
CA LEU A 69 -31.06 -4.64 0.52
C LEU A 69 -32.01 -5.82 0.71
N SER A 70 -32.98 -5.65 1.59
CA SER A 70 -34.01 -6.66 1.84
C SER A 70 -34.97 -6.82 0.66
N TRP A 71 -35.10 -5.81 -0.20
CA TRP A 71 -35.79 -5.91 -1.49
C TRP A 71 -34.97 -6.69 -2.53
N TYR A 72 -33.65 -6.46 -2.60
CA TYR A 72 -32.77 -7.18 -3.54
C TYR A 72 -32.54 -8.65 -3.15
N ALA A 73 -32.55 -8.95 -1.85
CA ALA A 73 -32.47 -10.29 -1.29
C ALA A 73 -33.61 -10.49 -0.27
N PRO A 74 -34.81 -10.90 -0.73
CA PRO A 74 -36.00 -11.07 0.14
C PRO A 74 -35.77 -12.02 1.32
N THR A 75 -34.84 -12.96 1.19
CA THR A 75 -34.37 -13.84 2.27
C THR A 75 -33.92 -13.06 3.50
N LEU A 76 -33.38 -11.84 3.35
CA LEU A 76 -32.96 -10.98 4.46
C LEU A 76 -34.13 -10.41 5.27
N LEU A 77 -35.33 -10.27 4.72
CA LEU A 77 -36.51 -9.81 5.48
C LEU A 77 -36.83 -10.76 6.62
N LEU A 78 -36.68 -12.06 6.38
CA LEU A 78 -36.96 -13.13 7.35
C LEU A 78 -35.71 -13.66 8.05
N ALA A 79 -34.51 -13.19 7.66
CA ALA A 79 -33.26 -13.66 8.22
C ALA A 79 -32.96 -13.07 9.62
N PHE A 80 -32.16 -13.78 10.40
CA PHE A 80 -31.66 -13.28 11.69
C PHE A 80 -30.84 -11.98 11.52
N PRO A 81 -30.81 -11.06 12.51
CA PRO A 81 -30.02 -9.84 12.54
C PRO A 81 -28.57 -10.03 12.12
N ARG A 82 -27.96 -11.18 12.46
CA ARG A 82 -26.62 -11.54 12.01
C ARG A 82 -26.50 -11.62 10.49
N ARG A 83 -27.42 -12.31 9.81
CA ARG A 83 -27.44 -12.40 8.34
C ARG A 83 -27.71 -11.05 7.68
N ARG A 84 -28.57 -10.19 8.27
CA ARG A 84 -28.76 -8.81 7.78
C ARG A 84 -27.50 -7.99 7.90
N PHE A 85 -26.77 -8.14 9.00
CA PHE A 85 -25.49 -7.48 9.20
C PHE A 85 -24.43 -7.97 8.21
N ILE A 86 -24.35 -9.27 7.92
CA ILE A 86 -23.50 -9.83 6.85
C ILE A 86 -23.88 -9.23 5.49
N GLY A 87 -25.17 -9.16 5.16
CA GLY A 87 -25.64 -8.51 3.93
C GLY A 87 -25.27 -7.02 3.86
N ALA A 88 -25.34 -6.31 4.99
CA ALA A 88 -24.90 -4.93 5.10
C ALA A 88 -23.39 -4.75 4.92
N ARG A 89 -22.57 -5.66 5.50
CA ARG A 89 -21.12 -5.71 5.27
C ARG A 89 -20.81 -5.92 3.80
N TYR A 90 -21.38 -6.97 3.21
CA TYR A 90 -21.17 -7.30 1.80
C TYR A 90 -21.58 -6.17 0.86
N TYR A 91 -22.75 -5.55 1.09
CA TYR A 91 -23.17 -4.39 0.32
C TYR A 91 -22.18 -3.22 0.40
N THR A 92 -21.72 -2.89 1.61
CA THR A 92 -20.76 -1.80 1.81
C THR A 92 -19.42 -2.10 1.16
N GLU A 93 -18.94 -3.35 1.26
CA GLU A 93 -17.74 -3.81 0.55
C GLU A 93 -17.89 -3.67 -0.97
N LEU A 94 -19.02 -4.08 -1.54
CA LEU A 94 -19.29 -3.88 -2.98
C LEU A 94 -19.31 -2.39 -3.36
N GLN A 95 -19.80 -1.49 -2.50
CA GLN A 95 -19.73 -0.03 -2.77
C GLN A 95 -18.31 0.53 -2.68
N ILE A 96 -17.43 -0.10 -1.93
CA ILE A 96 -16.01 0.26 -1.80
C ILE A 96 -15.22 -0.29 -3.00
N LEU A 97 -15.41 -1.57 -3.32
CA LEU A 97 -14.71 -2.28 -4.40
C LEU A 97 -15.21 -1.86 -5.79
N GLN A 98 -16.46 -1.40 -5.90
CA GLN A 98 -17.05 -0.88 -7.12
C GLN A 98 -17.62 0.52 -6.83
N PRO A 99 -16.75 1.54 -6.72
CA PRO A 99 -17.18 2.90 -6.45
C PRO A 99 -17.98 3.47 -7.62
N ARG A 100 -18.66 4.59 -7.38
CA ARG A 100 -19.40 5.29 -8.43
C ARG A 100 -18.41 5.97 -9.37
N ALA A 101 -18.67 5.91 -10.67
CA ALA A 101 -17.94 6.72 -11.64
C ALA A 101 -18.09 8.21 -11.29
N ALA A 102 -16.98 8.95 -11.36
CA ALA A 102 -17.02 10.41 -11.28
C ALA A 102 -17.78 10.94 -12.50
N LEU A 103 -18.72 11.86 -12.26
CA LEU A 103 -19.40 12.53 -13.37
C LEU A 103 -18.45 13.56 -13.96
N PRO A 104 -18.33 13.67 -15.31
CA PRO A 104 -17.48 14.67 -15.92
C PRO A 104 -17.97 16.07 -15.54
N HIS A 105 -17.05 17.03 -15.40
CA HIS A 105 -17.42 18.43 -15.24
C HIS A 105 -17.54 19.12 -16.60
N ARG A 106 -18.60 19.92 -16.76
CA ARG A 106 -18.86 20.67 -18.01
C ARG A 106 -17.76 21.65 -18.40
N ARG A 107 -16.90 22.05 -17.45
CA ARG A 107 -15.81 23.00 -17.68
C ARG A 107 -14.60 22.37 -18.38
N ASP A 108 -14.42 21.07 -18.26
CA ASP A 108 -13.21 20.38 -18.72
C ASP A 108 -13.31 19.95 -20.19
N TYR A 109 -14.52 20.05 -20.77
CA TYR A 109 -14.84 19.50 -22.08
C TYR A 109 -15.73 20.46 -22.88
N ASN A 110 -15.61 20.41 -24.20
CA ASN A 110 -16.61 21.04 -25.07
C ASN A 110 -17.96 20.31 -24.94
N GLU A 111 -19.06 20.96 -25.33
CA GLU A 111 -20.43 20.45 -25.12
C GLU A 111 -20.66 19.04 -25.69
N ARG A 112 -20.07 18.73 -26.86
CA ARG A 112 -20.22 17.41 -27.49
C ARG A 112 -19.48 16.33 -26.70
N GLU A 113 -18.25 16.60 -26.30
CA GLU A 113 -17.42 15.69 -25.50
C GLU A 113 -17.99 15.49 -24.10
N TYR A 114 -18.48 16.58 -23.47
CA TYR A 114 -19.14 16.52 -22.17
C TYR A 114 -20.36 15.60 -22.20
N ARG A 115 -21.25 15.74 -23.20
CA ARG A 115 -22.42 14.86 -23.34
C ARG A 115 -22.02 13.40 -23.53
N ARG A 116 -21.06 13.13 -24.42
CA ARG A 116 -20.55 11.77 -24.63
C ARG A 116 -20.06 11.14 -23.33
N ARG A 117 -19.19 11.84 -22.59
CA ARG A 117 -18.64 11.33 -21.32
C ARG A 117 -19.69 11.22 -20.23
N LEU A 118 -20.70 12.10 -20.23
CA LEU A 118 -21.79 12.02 -19.27
C LEU A 118 -22.65 10.78 -19.54
N ASP A 119 -22.98 10.51 -20.81
CA ASP A 119 -23.72 9.32 -21.21
C ASP A 119 -22.94 8.04 -20.86
N GLU A 120 -21.65 7.99 -21.17
CA GLU A 120 -20.74 6.89 -20.78
C GLU A 120 -20.71 6.67 -19.25
N ALA A 121 -20.64 7.75 -18.46
CA ALA A 121 -20.65 7.67 -17.01
C ALA A 121 -21.99 7.20 -16.44
N LEU A 122 -23.11 7.59 -17.05
CA LEU A 122 -24.45 7.15 -16.66
C LEU A 122 -24.68 5.67 -16.99
N GLU A 123 -24.27 5.22 -18.18
CA GLU A 123 -24.28 3.81 -18.59
C GLU A 123 -23.42 2.95 -17.65
N ALA A 124 -22.21 3.41 -17.32
CA ALA A 124 -21.32 2.75 -16.38
C ALA A 124 -21.95 2.63 -14.97
N GLU A 125 -22.62 3.69 -14.47
CA GLU A 125 -23.32 3.65 -13.18
C GLU A 125 -24.52 2.70 -13.19
N GLU A 126 -25.24 2.61 -14.31
CA GLU A 126 -26.33 1.64 -14.46
C GLU A 126 -25.79 0.20 -14.47
N ALA A 127 -24.79 -0.08 -15.29
CA ALA A 127 -24.12 -1.39 -15.34
C ALA A 127 -23.58 -1.79 -13.96
N ARG A 128 -22.96 -0.85 -13.24
CA ARG A 128 -22.50 -1.05 -11.86
C ARG A 128 -23.65 -1.44 -10.92
N ARG A 129 -24.77 -0.71 -10.96
CA ARG A 129 -25.95 -1.01 -10.12
C ARG A 129 -26.53 -2.38 -10.43
N GLN A 130 -26.63 -2.73 -11.71
CA GLN A 130 -27.10 -4.05 -12.14
C GLN A 130 -26.15 -5.15 -11.65
N ASN A 131 -24.84 -4.95 -11.77
CA ASN A 131 -23.84 -5.88 -11.28
C ASN A 131 -23.91 -6.09 -9.76
N ILE A 132 -23.98 -5.00 -8.98
CA ILE A 132 -24.12 -5.09 -7.51
C ILE A 132 -25.40 -5.81 -7.13
N ARG A 133 -26.53 -5.53 -7.80
CA ARG A 133 -27.80 -6.25 -7.57
C ARG A 133 -27.68 -7.74 -7.88
N ARG A 134 -27.01 -8.09 -8.98
CA ARG A 134 -26.75 -9.47 -9.37
C ARG A 134 -25.92 -10.19 -8.30
N LEU A 135 -24.79 -9.63 -7.90
CA LEU A 135 -23.90 -10.19 -6.87
C LEU A 135 -24.61 -10.36 -5.52
N LEU A 136 -25.39 -9.36 -5.10
CA LEU A 136 -26.21 -9.46 -3.88
C LEU A 136 -27.24 -10.59 -3.97
N ARG A 137 -27.91 -10.72 -5.11
CA ARG A 137 -28.91 -11.77 -5.32
C ARG A 137 -28.26 -13.15 -5.31
N GLU A 138 -27.27 -13.39 -6.17
CA GLU A 138 -26.54 -14.65 -6.26
C GLU A 138 -26.07 -15.10 -4.86
N ARG A 139 -25.41 -14.21 -4.10
CA ARG A 139 -24.80 -14.60 -2.82
C ARG A 139 -25.74 -14.65 -1.62
N LEU A 140 -26.79 -13.84 -1.58
CA LEU A 140 -27.68 -13.78 -0.41
C LEU A 140 -28.97 -14.59 -0.60
N THR A 141 -29.24 -15.12 -1.80
CA THR A 141 -30.43 -15.95 -2.08
C THR A 141 -30.15 -17.45 -2.29
N GLU A 142 -28.89 -17.88 -2.39
CA GLU A 142 -28.49 -19.28 -2.70
C GLU A 142 -28.65 -20.35 -1.58
N GLU A 143 -29.29 -20.07 -0.43
CA GLU A 143 -29.61 -21.12 0.57
C GLU A 143 -31.12 -21.38 0.70
N PRO A 144 -31.55 -22.64 0.95
CA PRO A 144 -32.87 -23.16 0.63
C PRO A 144 -34.00 -22.47 1.41
N GLY A 145 -35.19 -22.47 0.79
CA GLY A 145 -36.39 -21.77 1.22
C GLY A 145 -36.71 -21.86 2.73
N VAL A 146 -37.39 -20.83 3.21
CA VAL A 146 -37.70 -20.50 4.63
C VAL A 146 -37.95 -21.72 5.55
N VAL A 147 -38.65 -22.75 5.06
CA VAL A 147 -38.96 -23.97 5.82
C VAL A 147 -37.71 -24.84 6.06
N VAL A 148 -36.85 -25.00 5.06
CA VAL A 148 -35.60 -25.75 5.17
C VAL A 148 -34.59 -24.99 6.04
N ALA A 149 -34.57 -23.66 5.97
CA ALA A 149 -33.71 -22.82 6.81
C ALA A 149 -34.07 -22.91 8.31
N VAL A 150 -35.36 -23.01 8.66
CA VAL A 150 -35.82 -23.20 10.05
C VAL A 150 -35.49 -24.61 10.56
N VAL A 151 -35.67 -25.64 9.73
CA VAL A 151 -35.31 -27.04 10.08
C VAL A 151 -33.80 -27.20 10.20
N GLN A 152 -33.02 -26.70 9.24
CA GLN A 152 -31.56 -26.68 9.30
C GLN A 152 -31.03 -25.83 10.46
N TRP A 153 -31.72 -24.76 10.86
CA TRP A 153 -31.38 -23.98 12.06
C TRP A 153 -31.51 -24.80 13.33
N LEU A 154 -32.60 -25.57 13.48
CA LEU A 154 -32.77 -26.49 14.61
C LEU A 154 -31.63 -27.54 14.65
N PHE A 155 -31.28 -28.11 13.49
CA PHE A 155 -30.18 -29.07 13.37
C PHE A 155 -28.77 -28.46 13.57
N ARG A 156 -28.50 -27.25 13.07
CA ARG A 156 -27.23 -26.52 13.26
C ARG A 156 -27.07 -25.97 14.68
N LYS A 157 -28.16 -25.68 15.40
CA LYS A 157 -28.11 -25.27 16.82
C LYS A 157 -27.81 -26.44 17.75
N LEU A 158 -28.21 -27.66 17.36
CA LEU A 158 -27.83 -28.92 18.02
C LEU A 158 -26.40 -29.35 17.69
N ARG A 159 -25.90 -29.06 16.48
CA ARG A 159 -24.49 -29.24 16.10
C ARG A 159 -23.72 -27.93 16.24
N ARG A 160 -23.24 -27.62 17.45
CA ARG A 160 -22.15 -26.63 17.64
C ARG A 160 -20.95 -27.06 16.79
N ALA A 161 -20.87 -26.58 15.57
CA ALA A 161 -19.71 -26.71 14.70
C ALA A 161 -19.28 -25.30 14.32
N HIS A 162 -18.02 -25.00 14.64
CA HIS A 162 -17.25 -23.86 14.14
C HIS A 162 -17.38 -23.76 12.61
N GLY A 163 -18.36 -23.01 12.11
CA GLY A 163 -18.43 -22.68 10.70
C GLY A 163 -17.51 -21.51 10.43
N GLN A 164 -16.31 -21.77 9.89
CA GLN A 164 -15.57 -20.74 9.19
C GLN A 164 -16.47 -20.20 8.07
N GLU A 165 -16.73 -18.89 8.08
CA GLU A 165 -17.46 -18.24 6.99
C GLU A 165 -16.66 -18.42 5.70
N GLN A 166 -17.21 -19.18 4.75
CA GLN A 166 -16.63 -19.29 3.41
C GLN A 166 -16.60 -17.89 2.77
N PRO A 167 -15.49 -17.50 2.12
CA PRO A 167 -15.40 -16.22 1.46
C PRO A 167 -16.48 -16.08 0.39
N LEU A 168 -17.03 -14.87 0.25
CA LEU A 168 -17.90 -14.55 -0.86
C LEU A 168 -16.99 -14.36 -2.08
N GLY A 169 -17.19 -15.17 -3.13
CA GLY A 169 -16.24 -15.31 -4.24
C GLY A 169 -15.88 -13.99 -4.94
N PRO A 170 -14.85 -14.02 -5.81
CA PRO A 170 -14.09 -12.82 -6.16
C PRO A 170 -14.91 -11.78 -6.92
N VAL A 171 -14.67 -10.51 -6.58
CA VAL A 171 -15.11 -9.33 -7.32
C VAL A 171 -13.92 -8.80 -8.10
N ASP A 172 -14.08 -8.67 -9.41
CA ASP A 172 -13.05 -8.10 -10.27
C ASP A 172 -12.86 -6.60 -9.99
N ILE A 173 -11.62 -6.20 -9.77
CA ILE A 173 -11.18 -4.82 -9.60
C ILE A 173 -10.50 -4.39 -10.89
N GLY A 174 -11.11 -3.44 -11.59
CA GLY A 174 -10.62 -2.95 -12.88
C GLY A 174 -9.71 -1.72 -12.80
N ASP A 175 -9.69 -1.01 -11.66
CA ASP A 175 -9.03 0.29 -11.55
C ASP A 175 -8.54 0.54 -10.10
N PHE A 176 -7.24 0.76 -9.92
CA PHE A 176 -6.60 1.00 -8.63
C PHE A 176 -6.90 2.38 -8.04
N PRO A 177 -6.75 3.49 -8.81
CA PRO A 177 -7.17 4.83 -8.38
C PRO A 177 -8.56 4.87 -7.72
N GLN A 178 -9.53 4.18 -8.30
CA GLN A 178 -10.89 4.11 -7.76
C GLN A 178 -10.98 3.47 -6.36
N LEU A 179 -10.11 2.50 -6.07
CA LEU A 179 -10.03 1.91 -4.74
C LEU A 179 -9.40 2.89 -3.74
N ASP A 180 -8.37 3.63 -4.16
CA ASP A 180 -7.71 4.64 -3.32
C ASP A 180 -8.64 5.82 -3.00
N ASP A 181 -9.48 6.26 -3.95
CA ASP A 181 -10.57 7.23 -3.72
C ASP A 181 -11.56 6.76 -2.62
N SER A 182 -11.59 5.46 -2.35
CA SER A 182 -12.43 4.86 -1.31
C SER A 182 -11.72 4.68 0.04
N ARG A 183 -10.47 5.13 0.21
CA ARG A 183 -9.67 4.97 1.44
C ARG A 183 -10.36 5.44 2.71
N ALA A 184 -11.01 6.61 2.67
CA ALA A 184 -11.79 7.11 3.80
C ALA A 184 -12.98 6.19 4.17
N LYS A 185 -13.65 5.59 3.17
CA LYS A 185 -14.73 4.61 3.40
C LYS A 185 -14.18 3.31 3.95
N ILE A 186 -13.02 2.86 3.46
CA ILE A 186 -12.34 1.65 3.91
C ILE A 186 -11.95 1.78 5.39
N LYS A 187 -11.38 2.91 5.79
CA LYS A 187 -11.11 3.19 7.20
C LYS A 187 -12.39 3.15 8.04
N ARG A 188 -13.42 3.91 7.64
CA ARG A 188 -14.71 3.92 8.35
C ARG A 188 -15.34 2.55 8.45
N TYR A 189 -15.18 1.70 7.43
CA TYR A 189 -15.62 0.31 7.44
C TYR A 189 -15.00 -0.46 8.60
N PHE A 190 -13.67 -0.44 8.72
CA PHE A 190 -12.96 -1.17 9.78
C PHE A 190 -13.22 -0.57 11.17
N GLU A 191 -13.24 0.76 11.31
CA GLU A 191 -13.62 1.44 12.57
C GLU A 191 -15.06 1.09 13.00
N ALA A 192 -15.98 0.97 12.05
CA ALA A 192 -17.35 0.57 12.31
C ALA A 192 -17.44 -0.89 12.77
N LEU A 193 -16.56 -1.78 12.27
CA LEU A 193 -16.48 -3.17 12.74
C LEU A 193 -15.91 -3.27 14.14
N GLU A 194 -14.83 -2.56 14.43
CA GLU A 194 -14.16 -2.54 15.73
C GLU A 194 -15.10 -2.07 16.85
N ARG A 195 -15.79 -0.95 16.64
CA ARG A 195 -16.77 -0.41 17.60
C ARG A 195 -17.92 -1.36 17.93
N ARG A 196 -18.22 -2.33 17.06
CA ARG A 196 -19.34 -3.26 17.23
C ARG A 196 -18.99 -4.51 18.04
N SER A 197 -17.73 -4.69 18.47
CA SER A 197 -17.27 -5.77 19.37
C SER A 197 -17.96 -7.11 19.05
N LEU A 198 -17.85 -7.56 17.80
CA LEU A 198 -18.54 -8.76 17.33
C LEU A 198 -18.07 -9.99 18.11
N PRO A 199 -18.92 -11.01 18.30
CA PRO A 199 -18.57 -12.21 19.08
C PRO A 199 -17.31 -12.90 18.54
N ARG A 200 -16.53 -13.55 19.44
CA ARG A 200 -15.36 -14.38 19.08
C ARG A 200 -15.71 -15.33 17.93
N GLY A 201 -15.09 -15.12 16.77
CA GLY A 201 -15.27 -15.94 15.55
C GLY A 201 -15.73 -15.17 14.30
N GLU A 202 -16.26 -13.95 14.44
CA GLU A 202 -16.45 -13.06 13.28
C GLU A 202 -15.16 -12.28 13.02
N ASP A 203 -14.56 -12.47 11.83
CA ASP A 203 -13.34 -11.77 11.48
C ASP A 203 -13.66 -10.31 11.13
N THR A 204 -13.37 -9.42 12.09
CA THR A 204 -13.52 -7.97 11.98
C THR A 204 -12.35 -7.30 11.27
N THR A 205 -11.27 -8.03 11.04
CA THR A 205 -10.02 -7.47 10.50
C THR A 205 -9.96 -7.49 8.98
N ARG A 206 -10.86 -8.26 8.34
CA ARG A 206 -10.91 -8.45 6.88
C ARG A 206 -12.28 -8.21 6.26
N PHE A 207 -12.28 -7.90 4.97
CA PHE A 207 -13.48 -7.93 4.13
C PHE A 207 -14.02 -9.35 4.02
N LEU A 208 -15.33 -9.51 3.85
CA LEU A 208 -15.99 -10.78 3.54
C LEU A 208 -15.76 -11.22 2.09
N THR A 209 -15.60 -10.24 1.21
CA THR A 209 -15.46 -10.37 -0.24
C THR A 209 -14.02 -10.63 -0.63
N GLU A 210 -13.81 -11.61 -1.52
CA GLU A 210 -12.55 -11.73 -2.25
C GLU A 210 -12.48 -10.68 -3.36
N ALA A 211 -11.33 -10.04 -3.53
CA ALA A 211 -11.04 -9.14 -4.63
C ALA A 211 -10.09 -9.86 -5.59
N ARG A 212 -10.32 -9.69 -6.89
CA ARG A 212 -9.46 -10.23 -7.95
C ARG A 212 -8.97 -9.11 -8.84
N PHE A 213 -7.66 -9.07 -9.03
CA PHE A 213 -7.01 -8.20 -10.00
C PHE A 213 -6.62 -9.02 -11.22
N GLN A 214 -7.21 -8.70 -12.37
CA GLN A 214 -6.97 -9.42 -13.62
C GLN A 214 -5.67 -8.99 -14.32
N SER A 215 -5.21 -7.78 -14.03
CA SER A 215 -3.96 -7.21 -14.52
C SER A 215 -3.26 -6.43 -13.41
N GLY A 216 -1.93 -6.43 -13.46
CA GLY A 216 -1.09 -5.75 -12.48
C GLY A 216 0.29 -6.37 -12.43
N TYR A 217 1.15 -5.71 -11.66
CA TYR A 217 2.55 -6.06 -11.49
C TYR A 217 2.86 -6.32 -10.03
N ILE A 218 3.57 -7.42 -9.76
CA ILE A 218 4.26 -7.62 -8.51
C ILE A 218 5.67 -7.05 -8.64
N ALA A 219 6.01 -6.12 -7.76
CA ALA A 219 7.37 -5.63 -7.58
C ALA A 219 7.86 -5.98 -6.17
N PRO A 220 9.08 -6.54 -6.01
CA PRO A 220 9.65 -6.84 -4.70
C PRO A 220 10.19 -5.56 -4.06
N ILE A 221 9.33 -4.57 -3.91
CA ILE A 221 9.59 -3.29 -3.28
C ILE A 221 8.48 -3.00 -2.27
N PHE A 222 8.77 -2.09 -1.34
CA PHE A 222 7.83 -1.58 -0.36
C PHE A 222 7.83 -0.06 -0.42
N LEU A 223 6.71 0.53 -0.80
CA LEU A 223 6.53 1.98 -0.84
C LEU A 223 6.49 2.54 0.58
N ILE A 224 7.44 3.38 0.94
CA ILE A 224 7.36 4.25 2.12
C ILE A 224 6.38 5.36 1.73
N THR A 225 5.25 5.43 2.43
CA THR A 225 4.13 6.35 2.14
C THR A 225 4.61 7.76 1.76
N GLY A 226 4.11 8.31 0.65
CA GLY A 226 4.35 9.70 0.26
C GLY A 226 3.57 10.74 1.07
N LEU A 227 4.01 12.00 1.04
CA LEU A 227 3.40 13.12 1.76
C LEU A 227 1.92 13.30 1.42
N VAL A 228 1.58 13.25 0.13
CA VAL A 228 0.20 13.41 -0.36
C VAL A 228 -0.70 12.31 0.18
N ASN A 229 -0.18 11.07 0.18
CA ASN A 229 -0.89 9.90 0.68
C ASN A 229 -1.02 9.88 2.22
N ARG A 230 -0.19 10.65 2.95
CA ARG A 230 -0.22 10.70 4.42
C ARG A 230 -1.13 11.78 4.97
N PHE A 231 -1.11 12.97 4.38
CA PHE A 231 -1.73 14.16 4.99
C PHE A 231 -3.02 14.64 4.32
N ALA A 232 -3.60 13.85 3.41
CA ALA A 232 -4.67 14.28 2.49
C ALA A 232 -4.18 15.38 1.54
N GLU A 233 -4.64 15.39 0.29
CA GLU A 233 -4.03 16.20 -0.78
C GLU A 233 -3.86 17.69 -0.39
N ASP A 234 -4.95 18.37 -0.01
CA ASP A 234 -4.91 19.82 0.28
C ASP A 234 -4.09 20.16 1.53
N ASP A 235 -4.31 19.43 2.63
CA ASP A 235 -3.61 19.67 3.90
C ASP A 235 -2.13 19.28 3.81
N GLY A 236 -1.80 18.22 3.06
CA GLY A 236 -0.44 17.78 2.80
C GLY A 236 0.35 18.78 1.96
N TRP A 237 -0.25 19.34 0.91
CA TRP A 237 0.39 20.39 0.12
C TRP A 237 0.65 21.65 0.94
N ASN A 238 -0.32 22.11 1.73
CA ASN A 238 -0.15 23.26 2.61
C ASN A 238 0.94 22.99 3.65
N LEU A 239 0.93 21.82 4.28
CA LEU A 239 1.93 21.43 5.27
C LEU A 239 3.35 21.46 4.69
N VAL A 240 3.54 20.97 3.46
CA VAL A 240 4.83 20.99 2.77
C VAL A 240 5.21 22.42 2.43
N LEU A 241 4.34 23.18 1.76
CA LEU A 241 4.66 24.53 1.28
C LEU A 241 4.92 25.52 2.42
N ASP A 242 4.10 25.48 3.46
CA ASP A 242 4.14 26.44 4.57
C ASP A 242 5.30 26.18 5.55
N ASN A 243 5.77 24.94 5.63
CA ASN A 243 6.87 24.54 6.52
C ASN A 243 8.20 24.34 5.79
N TYR A 244 8.21 24.16 4.46
CA TYR A 244 9.43 23.98 3.66
C TYR A 244 10.47 25.07 3.95
N ARG A 245 10.07 26.34 3.94
CA ARG A 245 10.99 27.47 4.21
C ARG A 245 11.49 27.47 5.65
N ARG A 246 10.60 27.20 6.62
CA ARG A 246 10.96 27.15 8.05
C ARG A 246 11.97 26.04 8.36
N LEU A 247 11.85 24.89 7.69
CA LEU A 247 12.78 23.77 7.81
C LEU A 247 14.17 24.11 7.24
N ILE A 248 14.22 24.90 6.17
CA ILE A 248 15.44 25.33 5.48
C ILE A 248 16.15 26.45 6.26
N GLU A 249 15.42 27.46 6.72
CA GLU A 249 16.02 28.66 7.32
C GLU A 249 16.92 28.36 8.52
N LYS A 250 16.60 27.32 9.29
CA LYS A 250 17.34 26.91 10.50
C LYS A 250 18.56 26.04 10.23
N ASP A 251 18.78 25.63 8.98
CA ASP A 251 19.90 24.78 8.60
C ASP A 251 21.10 25.66 8.21
N ALA A 252 21.85 26.11 9.22
CA ALA A 252 23.00 27.00 9.05
C ALA A 252 24.32 26.24 8.82
N PHE A 253 24.28 24.91 8.76
CA PHE A 253 25.48 24.08 8.62
C PHE A 253 25.93 23.96 7.15
N TYR A 254 25.00 24.06 6.20
CA TYR A 254 25.27 24.03 4.76
C TYR A 254 25.34 25.43 4.14
N THR A 255 25.93 25.52 2.94
CA THR A 255 25.77 26.72 2.09
C THR A 255 24.30 26.89 1.67
N THR A 256 23.88 28.11 1.36
CA THR A 256 22.50 28.41 0.97
C THR A 256 22.06 27.54 -0.20
N GLU A 257 22.91 27.38 -1.21
CA GLU A 257 22.64 26.63 -2.43
C GLU A 257 22.51 25.13 -2.15
N LEU A 258 23.42 24.55 -1.35
CA LEU A 258 23.36 23.13 -0.99
C LEU A 258 22.12 22.83 -0.14
N ARG A 259 21.79 23.73 0.77
CA ARG A 259 20.62 23.63 1.64
C ARG A 259 19.31 23.65 0.85
N GLU A 260 19.17 24.58 -0.08
CA GLU A 260 18.01 24.66 -0.96
C GLU A 260 17.91 23.43 -1.87
N LEU A 261 19.01 23.02 -2.48
CA LEU A 261 19.06 21.84 -3.35
C LEU A 261 18.66 20.57 -2.58
N ARG A 262 19.27 20.34 -1.41
CA ARG A 262 19.02 19.18 -0.55
C ARG A 262 17.54 19.10 -0.16
N SER A 263 17.00 20.19 0.38
CA SER A 263 15.60 20.23 0.81
C SER A 263 14.64 20.10 -0.35
N PHE A 264 14.91 20.71 -1.51
CA PHE A 264 14.08 20.57 -2.70
C PHE A 264 14.01 19.11 -3.15
N LEU A 265 15.18 18.48 -3.32
CA LEU A 265 15.25 17.09 -3.78
C LEU A 265 14.60 16.12 -2.78
N PHE A 266 14.85 16.29 -1.48
CA PHE A 266 14.27 15.43 -0.45
C PHE A 266 12.74 15.57 -0.39
N ASN A 267 12.21 16.79 -0.44
CA ASN A 267 10.75 17.00 -0.46
C ASN A 267 10.12 16.45 -1.73
N CYS A 268 10.68 16.72 -2.91
CA CYS A 268 10.12 16.21 -4.16
C CYS A 268 10.13 14.68 -4.23
N TRP A 269 11.16 14.05 -3.70
CA TRP A 269 11.24 12.60 -3.57
C TRP A 269 10.14 12.04 -2.63
N LEU A 270 9.88 12.71 -1.50
CA LEU A 270 8.85 12.32 -0.53
C LEU A 270 7.42 12.67 -0.94
N LEU A 271 7.20 13.62 -1.85
CA LEU A 271 5.85 14.01 -2.29
C LEU A 271 5.05 12.80 -2.76
N TRP A 272 5.71 11.98 -3.55
CA TRP A 272 5.16 10.79 -4.16
C TRP A 272 5.43 9.55 -3.29
N GLY A 273 6.60 9.47 -2.64
CA GLY A 273 6.90 8.42 -1.68
C GLY A 273 7.93 7.43 -2.24
N PRO A 274 8.93 7.03 -1.45
CA PRO A 274 10.01 6.20 -1.97
C PRO A 274 9.82 4.72 -1.70
N SER A 275 10.12 3.89 -2.68
CA SER A 275 10.16 2.44 -2.48
C SER A 275 11.51 1.92 -2.05
N ILE A 276 11.51 0.95 -1.13
CA ILE A 276 12.69 0.23 -0.65
C ILE A 276 12.62 -1.26 -0.99
N GLN A 277 13.77 -1.86 -1.30
CA GLN A 277 13.87 -3.29 -1.55
C GLN A 277 14.13 -4.09 -0.28
N PRO A 278 13.56 -5.31 -0.18
CA PRO A 278 13.81 -6.18 0.94
C PRO A 278 15.20 -6.80 0.87
N CYS A 279 15.86 -6.89 2.02
CA CYS A 279 17.16 -7.52 2.15
C CYS A 279 17.15 -8.58 3.26
N SER A 280 18.33 -9.16 3.53
CA SER A 280 18.48 -10.24 4.51
C SER A 280 18.74 -9.75 5.95
N CYS A 281 18.70 -8.44 6.21
CA CYS A 281 18.91 -7.88 7.55
C CYS A 281 17.72 -8.12 8.49
N GLU A 282 17.94 -7.82 9.78
CA GLU A 282 16.96 -8.00 10.85
C GLU A 282 15.72 -7.09 10.72
N GLN A 283 15.84 -5.94 10.05
CA GLN A 283 14.71 -5.03 9.82
C GLN A 283 13.59 -5.66 8.99
N TRP A 284 13.94 -6.71 8.22
CA TRP A 284 13.01 -7.51 7.41
C TRP A 284 12.69 -8.88 8.01
N ALA A 285 13.14 -9.16 9.25
CA ALA A 285 12.83 -10.38 9.96
C ALA A 285 11.50 -10.27 10.73
N HIS A 286 10.82 -11.40 10.90
CA HIS A 286 9.59 -11.51 11.71
C HIS A 286 9.88 -12.29 12.99
N GLY A 287 9.68 -11.67 14.15
CA GLY A 287 9.81 -12.32 15.46
C GLY A 287 11.22 -12.86 15.80
N GLU A 288 11.33 -13.56 16.94
CA GLU A 288 12.61 -14.00 17.52
C GLU A 288 13.25 -15.22 16.81
N SER A 289 12.56 -15.91 15.90
CA SER A 289 13.08 -17.12 15.25
C SER A 289 13.48 -16.86 13.80
N ALA A 290 14.80 -16.86 13.56
CA ALA A 290 15.42 -16.72 12.25
C ALA A 290 14.98 -17.75 11.18
N ASN A 291 14.27 -18.81 11.59
CA ASN A 291 13.88 -19.94 10.73
C ASN A 291 12.39 -20.02 10.39
N SER A 292 11.55 -19.09 10.87
CA SER A 292 10.14 -19.05 10.44
C SER A 292 10.01 -18.48 9.02
N PRO A 293 9.11 -19.01 8.17
CA PRO A 293 8.88 -18.47 6.83
C PRO A 293 8.53 -16.98 6.92
N ARG A 294 9.29 -16.15 6.19
CA ARG A 294 9.17 -14.69 6.19
C ARG A 294 7.97 -14.29 5.34
N ASP A 295 6.81 -14.09 5.97
CA ASP A 295 5.64 -13.50 5.31
C ASP A 295 5.87 -12.00 5.12
N LEU A 296 6.68 -11.64 4.13
CA LEU A 296 7.00 -10.26 3.79
C LEU A 296 5.99 -9.70 2.79
N MET A 297 5.59 -8.45 2.99
CA MET A 297 4.67 -7.79 2.06
C MET A 297 5.45 -7.25 0.86
N ILE A 298 4.89 -7.42 -0.33
CA ILE A 298 5.45 -6.84 -1.55
C ILE A 298 4.38 -6.01 -2.23
N GLN A 299 4.77 -5.16 -3.17
CA GLN A 299 3.86 -4.25 -3.82
C GLN A 299 3.17 -4.92 -5.01
N TYR A 300 1.86 -4.73 -5.11
CA TYR A 300 1.05 -5.05 -6.28
C TYR A 300 0.47 -3.76 -6.85
N GLY A 301 0.87 -3.37 -8.05
CA GLY A 301 0.50 -2.08 -8.64
C GLY A 301 0.27 -2.13 -10.15
N TYR A 302 -0.27 -1.04 -10.68
CA TYR A 302 -0.46 -0.85 -12.12
C TYR A 302 -0.33 0.64 -12.45
N GLY A 303 0.37 0.95 -13.54
CA GLY A 303 0.66 2.34 -13.92
C GLY A 303 1.80 2.93 -13.11
N ASP A 304 1.52 3.39 -11.89
CA ASP A 304 2.50 4.03 -10.99
C ASP A 304 2.51 3.36 -9.62
N GLU A 305 3.67 3.34 -8.96
CA GLU A 305 3.83 2.72 -7.64
C GLU A 305 2.95 3.36 -6.56
N ASN A 306 2.56 4.62 -6.72
CA ASN A 306 1.64 5.26 -5.77
C ASN A 306 0.22 4.70 -5.85
N ASN A 307 -0.15 4.13 -7.00
CA ASN A 307 -1.43 3.48 -7.24
C ASN A 307 -1.39 1.98 -6.91
N SER A 308 -0.61 1.60 -5.90
CA SER A 308 -0.40 0.21 -5.54
C SER A 308 -0.99 -0.15 -4.19
N ILE A 309 -1.14 -1.44 -3.96
CA ILE A 309 -1.53 -2.03 -2.68
C ILE A 309 -0.43 -2.97 -2.20
N ASP A 310 -0.34 -3.14 -0.89
CA ASP A 310 0.54 -4.14 -0.31
C ASP A 310 -0.15 -5.51 -0.40
N ILE A 311 0.55 -6.52 -0.91
CA ILE A 311 0.08 -7.90 -0.89
C ILE A 311 0.81 -8.69 0.19
N LEU A 312 0.04 -9.34 1.06
CA LEU A 312 0.53 -10.31 2.03
C LEU A 312 0.20 -11.71 1.51
N VAL A 313 1.20 -12.42 1.00
CA VAL A 313 1.01 -13.79 0.52
C VAL A 313 1.25 -14.74 1.69
N LYS A 314 0.18 -15.34 2.23
CA LYS A 314 0.25 -16.25 3.38
C LYS A 314 1.07 -17.50 3.06
N GLY A 315 2.09 -17.76 3.87
CA GLY A 315 3.07 -18.83 3.62
C GLY A 315 3.84 -18.64 2.32
N GLY A 316 3.84 -17.41 1.78
CA GLY A 316 3.80 -17.15 0.35
C GLY A 316 4.99 -16.38 -0.23
N LEU A 317 5.96 -16.01 0.59
CA LEU A 317 7.35 -15.83 0.14
C LEU A 317 8.20 -17.08 0.43
N ALA A 318 7.55 -18.26 0.40
CA ALA A 318 8.23 -19.54 0.31
C ALA A 318 9.37 -19.48 -0.72
N ALA A 319 10.41 -20.28 -0.51
CA ALA A 319 11.58 -20.32 -1.40
C ALA A 319 11.18 -20.46 -2.87
N ASP A 320 10.13 -21.24 -3.16
CA ASP A 320 9.61 -21.48 -4.50
C ASP A 320 9.01 -20.22 -5.14
N PHE A 321 8.19 -19.45 -4.41
CA PHE A 321 7.65 -18.19 -4.93
C PHE A 321 8.76 -17.19 -5.20
N ARG A 322 9.73 -17.08 -4.27
CA ARG A 322 10.88 -16.19 -4.43
C ARG A 322 11.73 -16.57 -5.65
N ALA A 323 12.02 -17.86 -5.81
CA ALA A 323 12.75 -18.37 -6.97
C ALA A 323 11.98 -18.11 -8.28
N LYS A 324 10.67 -18.34 -8.28
CA LYS A 324 9.81 -18.08 -9.45
C LYS A 324 9.78 -16.61 -9.82
N LEU A 325 9.57 -15.71 -8.85
CA LEU A 325 9.57 -14.27 -9.08
C LEU A 325 10.94 -13.81 -9.57
N HIS A 326 12.03 -14.23 -8.90
CA HIS A 326 13.41 -13.91 -9.30
C HIS A 326 13.71 -14.36 -10.74
N ALA A 327 13.29 -15.56 -11.14
CA ALA A 327 13.46 -16.07 -12.50
C ALA A 327 12.72 -15.24 -13.55
N ILE A 328 11.56 -14.66 -13.21
CA ILE A 328 10.81 -13.78 -14.12
C ILE A 328 11.49 -12.41 -14.21
N LEU A 329 11.90 -11.84 -13.08
CA LEU A 329 12.58 -10.54 -13.02
C LEU A 329 13.92 -10.53 -13.77
N ASN A 330 14.55 -11.69 -13.89
CA ASN A 330 15.84 -11.89 -14.57
C ASN A 330 15.72 -12.77 -15.83
N LYS A 331 14.55 -12.81 -16.46
CA LYS A 331 14.31 -13.69 -17.61
C LYS A 331 15.19 -13.29 -18.81
N ARG A 332 16.20 -14.11 -19.07
CA ARG A 332 17.12 -13.95 -20.20
C ARG A 332 16.65 -14.72 -21.44
N ALA A 333 16.55 -14.05 -22.58
CA ALA A 333 16.40 -14.74 -23.87
C ALA A 333 17.77 -15.28 -24.36
N ALA A 334 17.76 -16.39 -25.09
CA ALA A 334 18.98 -17.11 -25.49
C ALA A 334 19.97 -16.27 -26.32
N ASP A 335 19.52 -15.18 -26.94
CA ASP A 335 20.24 -14.28 -27.84
C ASP A 335 20.55 -12.89 -27.24
N GLN A 336 20.23 -12.64 -25.97
CA GLN A 336 20.39 -11.32 -25.32
C GLN A 336 21.81 -11.09 -24.77
N LEU A 337 22.80 -11.06 -25.64
CA LEU A 337 24.11 -10.47 -25.33
C LEU A 337 24.04 -8.95 -25.59
N ASN A 338 24.61 -8.12 -24.72
CA ASN A 338 24.58 -6.64 -24.81
C ASN A 338 23.20 -5.97 -24.67
N LYS A 339 22.15 -6.70 -24.29
CA LYS A 339 20.80 -6.12 -24.09
C LYS A 339 20.38 -6.25 -22.62
N PRO A 340 19.83 -5.20 -22.00
CA PRO A 340 19.28 -5.31 -20.66
C PRO A 340 18.06 -6.24 -20.67
N PHE A 341 17.98 -7.11 -19.67
CA PHE A 341 16.86 -8.05 -19.50
C PHE A 341 16.27 -8.03 -18.07
N ASN A 342 16.97 -7.40 -17.12
CA ASN A 342 16.46 -7.30 -15.74
C ASN A 342 15.32 -6.28 -15.68
N VAL A 343 14.25 -6.66 -14.98
CA VAL A 343 13.15 -5.77 -14.60
C VAL A 343 13.00 -5.80 -13.08
N SER A 344 12.29 -4.81 -12.51
CA SER A 344 11.97 -4.78 -11.08
C SER A 344 10.46 -4.97 -10.82
N ALA A 345 9.70 -5.39 -11.84
CA ALA A 345 8.30 -5.71 -11.74
C ALA A 345 7.91 -6.82 -12.73
N ALA A 346 7.06 -7.74 -12.29
CA ALA A 346 6.60 -8.88 -13.07
C ALA A 346 5.06 -8.92 -13.13
N PRO A 347 4.46 -9.31 -14.26
CA PRO A 347 3.00 -9.33 -14.42
C PRO A 347 2.38 -10.53 -13.71
N PHE A 348 1.39 -10.26 -12.85
CA PHE A 348 0.70 -11.27 -12.05
C PHE A 348 -0.80 -10.97 -11.99
N VAL A 349 -1.58 -12.01 -11.70
CA VAL A 349 -2.97 -11.97 -11.27
C VAL A 349 -2.97 -12.27 -9.78
N ALA A 350 -3.64 -11.44 -9.00
CA ALA A 350 -3.75 -11.61 -7.55
C ALA A 350 -5.22 -11.70 -7.13
N THR A 351 -5.55 -12.71 -6.33
CA THR A 351 -6.86 -12.84 -5.67
C THR A 351 -6.65 -12.94 -4.16
N GLY A 352 -7.42 -12.19 -3.38
CA GLY A 352 -7.26 -12.15 -1.94
C GLY A 352 -8.37 -11.40 -1.22
N ARG A 353 -8.24 -11.23 0.09
CA ARG A 353 -9.18 -10.45 0.90
C ARG A 353 -8.47 -9.25 1.50
N PHE A 354 -9.11 -8.09 1.44
CA PHE A 354 -8.54 -6.91 2.07
C PHE A 354 -8.58 -7.02 3.59
N ARG A 355 -7.46 -6.64 4.21
CA ARG A 355 -7.26 -6.55 5.65
C ARG A 355 -6.76 -5.16 6.01
N TRP A 356 -7.20 -4.69 7.18
CA TRP A 356 -6.77 -3.39 7.68
C TRP A 356 -5.36 -3.50 8.25
N GLY A 357 -4.40 -2.77 7.68
CA GLY A 357 -3.01 -2.80 8.12
C GLY A 357 -2.82 -2.60 9.63
N PRO A 358 -3.44 -1.58 10.26
CA PRO A 358 -3.39 -1.39 11.72
C PRO A 358 -3.91 -2.54 12.58
N SER A 359 -4.65 -3.50 12.01
CA SER A 359 -5.09 -4.72 12.70
C SER A 359 -4.08 -5.87 12.66
N LEU A 360 -2.94 -5.67 11.99
CA LEU A 360 -1.85 -6.64 11.93
C LEU A 360 -0.99 -6.56 13.20
N SER A 361 -0.60 -7.72 13.71
CA SER A 361 0.27 -7.83 14.89
C SER A 361 1.74 -7.52 14.55
N ASP A 362 2.57 -7.25 15.56
CA ASP A 362 4.04 -7.09 15.40
C ASP A 362 4.70 -8.37 14.86
N ALA A 363 4.10 -9.54 15.07
CA ALA A 363 4.58 -10.78 14.49
C ALA A 363 4.36 -10.85 12.95
N GLU A 364 3.33 -10.16 12.44
CA GLU A 364 2.94 -10.17 11.03
C GLU A 364 3.61 -9.07 10.20
N VAL A 365 4.21 -8.06 10.84
CA VAL A 365 4.80 -6.90 10.16
C VAL A 365 6.20 -6.65 10.70
N CYS A 366 7.21 -6.77 9.84
CA CYS A 366 8.60 -6.46 10.19
C CYS A 366 8.82 -4.94 10.36
N THR A 367 9.93 -4.55 10.98
CA THR A 367 10.24 -3.14 11.29
C THR A 367 10.28 -2.27 10.03
N ALA A 368 10.91 -2.75 8.96
CA ALA A 368 10.98 -2.04 7.68
C ALA A 368 9.60 -1.79 7.03
N GLN A 369 8.56 -2.50 7.48
CA GLN A 369 7.19 -2.41 6.96
C GLN A 369 6.21 -1.83 7.98
N ALA A 370 6.69 -1.31 9.11
CA ALA A 370 5.84 -0.92 10.22
C ALA A 370 4.80 0.17 9.85
N LEU A 371 5.10 1.00 8.83
CA LEU A 371 4.19 2.00 8.26
C LEU A 371 2.85 1.44 7.79
N VAL A 372 2.76 0.15 7.43
CA VAL A 372 1.48 -0.52 7.10
C VAL A 372 0.45 -0.35 8.23
N ARG A 373 0.93 -0.23 9.47
CA ARG A 373 0.10 -0.10 10.67
C ARG A 373 -0.17 1.34 11.10
N GLY A 374 0.29 2.31 10.30
CA GLY A 374 0.16 3.73 10.60
C GLY A 374 1.27 4.28 11.51
N GLY A 375 2.38 3.53 11.65
CA GLY A 375 3.65 4.02 12.18
C GLY A 375 4.55 2.94 12.81
N SER A 376 5.84 3.24 12.94
CA SER A 376 6.83 2.37 13.61
C SER A 376 6.58 2.26 15.11
N ASP A 377 6.50 3.40 15.81
CA ASP A 377 6.27 3.48 17.25
C ASP A 377 4.83 3.11 17.61
N ALA A 378 4.66 1.96 18.28
CA ALA A 378 3.38 1.47 18.76
C ALA A 378 2.58 2.47 19.61
N GLY A 379 3.25 3.32 20.38
CA GLY A 379 2.61 4.34 21.22
C GLY A 379 2.09 5.55 20.45
N GLN A 380 2.59 5.78 19.23
CA GLN A 380 2.28 6.95 18.39
C GLN A 380 1.57 6.58 17.08
N ARG A 381 1.29 5.29 16.84
CA ARG A 381 0.59 4.83 15.63
C ARG A 381 -0.71 5.60 15.45
N GLN A 382 -0.87 6.15 14.26
CA GLN A 382 -2.13 6.76 13.84
C GLN A 382 -2.82 5.82 12.84
N PRO A 383 -3.91 5.12 13.22
CA PRO A 383 -4.55 4.17 12.32
C PRO A 383 -5.00 4.77 10.98
N ILE A 384 -5.29 6.08 10.91
CA ILE A 384 -5.59 6.80 9.67
C ILE A 384 -4.46 6.73 8.64
N ASN A 385 -3.22 6.66 9.11
CA ASN A 385 -2.03 6.55 8.26
C ASN A 385 -1.74 5.09 7.86
N GLY A 386 -2.50 4.14 8.40
CA GLY A 386 -2.41 2.73 8.04
C GLY A 386 -2.77 2.45 6.59
N ARG A 387 -2.33 1.29 6.11
CA ARG A 387 -2.49 0.85 4.73
C ARG A 387 -3.48 -0.28 4.61
N LEU A 388 -4.09 -0.40 3.44
CA LEU A 388 -4.91 -1.54 3.09
C LEU A 388 -3.99 -2.64 2.54
N VAL A 389 -4.12 -3.84 3.09
CA VAL A 389 -3.32 -5.00 2.66
C VAL A 389 -4.22 -6.02 1.99
N LEU A 390 -3.85 -6.51 0.82
CA LEU A 390 -4.52 -7.64 0.19
C LEU A 390 -3.88 -8.94 0.67
N GLU A 391 -4.60 -9.67 1.51
CA GLU A 391 -4.17 -10.96 2.01
C GLU A 391 -4.51 -12.06 0.99
N CYS A 392 -3.48 -12.64 0.38
CA CYS A 392 -3.59 -13.67 -0.65
C CYS A 392 -3.14 -15.03 -0.11
N ARG A 393 -3.71 -16.11 -0.63
CA ARG A 393 -3.10 -17.45 -0.47
C ARG A 393 -2.03 -17.63 -1.54
N HIS A 394 -1.07 -18.50 -1.28
CA HIS A 394 0.01 -18.79 -2.25
C HIS A 394 -0.50 -19.16 -3.65
N ASN A 395 -1.56 -19.97 -3.74
CA ASN A 395 -2.13 -20.40 -5.04
C ASN A 395 -2.99 -19.34 -5.73
N ASP A 396 -3.34 -18.25 -5.04
CA ASP A 396 -4.19 -17.18 -5.56
C ASP A 396 -3.36 -16.06 -6.21
N VAL A 397 -2.04 -16.22 -6.26
CA VAL A 397 -1.09 -15.31 -6.92
C VAL A 397 -0.40 -16.06 -8.07
N THR A 398 -0.87 -15.82 -9.29
CA THR A 398 -0.44 -16.55 -10.48
C THR A 398 0.15 -15.62 -11.52
N VAL A 399 1.16 -16.09 -12.25
CA VAL A 399 1.73 -15.32 -13.38
C VAL A 399 0.62 -15.10 -14.42
N ALA A 400 0.51 -13.88 -14.94
CA ALA A 400 -0.47 -13.58 -15.98
C ALA A 400 -0.15 -14.38 -17.24
N ALA A 401 -1.11 -15.19 -17.72
CA ALA A 401 -0.93 -16.08 -18.89
C ALA A 401 -0.78 -15.29 -20.19
N ASP A 402 -1.59 -14.24 -20.35
CA ASP A 402 -1.46 -13.23 -21.39
C ASP A 402 -1.04 -11.93 -20.72
N VAL A 403 0.26 -11.65 -20.72
CA VAL A 403 0.73 -10.28 -20.56
C VAL A 403 0.24 -9.56 -21.80
N SER A 404 -0.96 -8.96 -21.74
CA SER A 404 -1.47 -8.23 -22.88
C SER A 404 -0.36 -7.29 -23.34
N GLN A 405 -0.04 -7.31 -24.64
CA GLN A 405 0.97 -6.44 -25.24
C GLN A 405 0.69 -4.93 -24.99
N SER A 406 -0.42 -4.60 -24.32
CA SER A 406 -0.94 -3.27 -24.07
C SER A 406 -0.57 -2.63 -22.73
N SER A 407 0.23 -3.23 -21.84
CA SER A 407 0.60 -2.53 -20.59
C SER A 407 1.98 -2.84 -20.04
N GLY A 408 3.04 -2.76 -20.86
CA GLY A 408 4.44 -2.81 -20.39
C GLY A 408 4.89 -1.61 -19.52
N TYR A 409 3.95 -0.97 -18.82
CA TYR A 409 4.18 0.25 -18.06
C TYR A 409 3.77 0.06 -16.59
N TYR A 410 4.79 0.00 -15.73
CA TYR A 410 4.63 0.17 -14.30
C TYR A 410 5.85 0.92 -13.80
N SER A 411 5.64 2.12 -13.26
CA SER A 411 6.70 3.04 -12.87
C SER A 411 6.93 3.09 -11.36
N ALA A 412 8.18 3.33 -10.99
CA ALA A 412 8.60 3.66 -9.63
C ALA A 412 9.73 4.70 -9.69
N TYR A 413 9.93 5.43 -8.58
CA TYR A 413 11.05 6.32 -8.41
C TYR A 413 12.32 5.53 -8.17
N LEU A 414 13.26 5.62 -9.10
CA LEU A 414 14.63 5.16 -8.94
C LEU A 414 15.39 6.24 -8.17
N TRP A 415 16.19 5.85 -7.20
CA TRP A 415 16.88 6.83 -6.36
C TRP A 415 18.24 6.34 -5.87
N VAL A 416 19.09 7.29 -5.49
CA VAL A 416 20.39 7.08 -4.84
C VAL A 416 20.62 8.18 -3.80
N MET A 417 21.21 7.81 -2.68
CA MET A 417 21.44 8.71 -1.55
C MET A 417 22.88 8.79 -1.13
N PHE A 418 23.26 9.98 -0.69
CA PHE A 418 24.54 10.27 -0.08
C PHE A 418 24.32 10.93 1.28
N LEU A 419 25.17 10.58 2.24
CA LEU A 419 25.31 11.25 3.51
C LEU A 419 26.27 12.43 3.36
N ILE A 420 25.84 13.59 3.82
CA ILE A 420 26.65 14.80 3.89
C ILE A 420 27.44 14.78 5.20
N GLN A 421 28.77 14.84 5.10
CA GLN A 421 29.69 14.74 6.23
C GLN A 421 30.72 15.86 6.23
N ASP A 422 31.23 16.18 7.41
CA ASP A 422 32.41 17.03 7.57
C ASP A 422 33.69 16.29 7.12
N ALA A 423 34.83 16.99 7.19
CA ALA A 423 36.12 16.41 6.81
C ALA A 423 36.51 15.18 7.67
N GLN A 424 36.05 15.14 8.91
CA GLN A 424 36.30 14.08 9.88
C GLN A 424 35.36 12.88 9.70
N GLY A 425 34.31 13.01 8.87
CA GLY A 425 33.31 11.97 8.63
C GLY A 425 32.11 12.03 9.58
N ASN A 426 31.93 13.11 10.34
CA ASN A 426 30.76 13.29 11.20
C ASN A 426 29.58 13.89 10.42
N CYS A 427 28.37 13.57 10.85
CA CYS A 427 27.15 14.21 10.37
C CYS A 427 27.03 15.64 10.93
N PHE A 428 26.40 16.54 10.20
CA PHE A 428 26.19 17.93 10.64
C PHE A 428 25.00 18.11 11.58
N HIS A 429 24.03 17.20 11.51
CA HIS A 429 22.81 17.23 12.30
C HIS A 429 22.59 15.92 13.05
N ASP A 430 21.95 16.02 14.21
CA ASP A 430 21.43 14.85 14.93
C ASP A 430 20.22 14.25 14.21
N GLU A 431 19.41 15.09 13.54
CA GLU A 431 18.27 14.59 12.75
C GLU A 431 18.76 13.96 11.44
N GLN A 432 18.60 12.64 11.32
CA GLN A 432 19.18 11.84 10.25
C GLN A 432 18.78 12.34 8.85
N TRP A 433 17.50 12.68 8.66
CA TRP A 433 16.98 13.13 7.36
C TRP A 433 17.65 14.44 6.88
N LYS A 434 18.18 15.28 7.78
CA LYS A 434 18.89 16.51 7.40
C LYS A 434 20.27 16.26 6.79
N ASN A 435 20.84 15.09 7.03
CA ASN A 435 22.16 14.73 6.50
C ASN A 435 22.07 14.03 5.14
N LEU A 436 20.86 13.78 4.61
CA LEU A 436 20.67 13.06 3.35
C LEU A 436 20.62 14.01 2.15
N LEU A 437 21.37 13.65 1.10
CA LEU A 437 21.27 14.21 -0.24
C LEU A 437 20.77 13.11 -1.19
N VAL A 438 19.54 13.29 -1.68
CA VAL A 438 18.85 12.27 -2.48
C VAL A 438 18.76 12.71 -3.94
N PHE A 439 19.07 11.82 -4.86
CA PHE A 439 18.81 11.99 -6.28
C PHE A 439 17.80 10.95 -6.73
N PHE A 440 16.87 11.35 -7.58
CA PHE A 440 15.84 10.44 -8.08
C PHE A 440 15.48 10.72 -9.55
N GLU A 441 14.91 9.69 -10.17
CA GLU A 441 14.41 9.65 -11.54
C GLU A 441 13.15 8.77 -11.57
N HIS A 442 12.10 9.18 -12.27
CA HIS A 442 10.90 8.36 -12.42
C HIS A 442 11.14 7.33 -13.52
N GLY A 443 10.92 6.04 -13.26
CA GLY A 443 11.23 5.03 -14.26
C GLY A 443 10.31 3.84 -14.34
N ASN A 444 10.09 3.38 -15.58
CA ASN A 444 9.34 2.18 -15.88
C ASN A 444 10.14 0.95 -15.47
N ILE A 445 9.74 0.30 -14.37
CA ILE A 445 10.39 -0.87 -13.79
C ILE A 445 9.90 -2.19 -14.37
N ALA A 446 8.89 -2.17 -15.25
CA ALA A 446 8.39 -3.34 -15.97
C ALA A 446 9.05 -3.54 -17.35
N ASP A 447 9.78 -2.55 -17.87
CA ASP A 447 10.50 -2.64 -19.14
C ASP A 447 12.01 -2.56 -18.94
N ALA A 448 12.75 -3.60 -19.34
CA ALA A 448 14.18 -3.72 -19.05
C ALA A 448 15.03 -2.62 -19.70
N SER A 449 14.68 -2.22 -20.93
CA SER A 449 15.45 -1.22 -21.68
C SER A 449 15.28 0.17 -21.07
N THR A 450 14.04 0.55 -20.79
CA THR A 450 13.70 1.81 -20.13
C THR A 450 14.27 1.83 -18.72
N TYR A 451 14.09 0.76 -17.94
CA TYR A 451 14.62 0.65 -16.58
C TYR A 451 16.14 0.86 -16.54
N HIS A 452 16.91 0.18 -17.40
CA HIS A 452 18.36 0.34 -17.42
C HIS A 452 18.79 1.73 -17.89
N THR A 453 18.15 2.27 -18.93
CA THR A 453 18.45 3.62 -19.44
C THR A 453 18.24 4.68 -18.35
N LEU A 454 17.15 4.59 -17.59
CA LEU A 454 16.84 5.56 -16.54
C LEU A 454 17.77 5.44 -15.33
N LYS A 455 18.31 4.25 -15.04
CA LYS A 455 19.40 4.11 -14.06
C LYS A 455 20.68 4.82 -14.51
N GLU A 456 21.04 4.67 -15.79
CA GLU A 456 22.21 5.38 -16.35
C GLU A 456 22.01 6.89 -16.34
N GLN A 457 20.80 7.38 -16.66
CA GLN A 457 20.46 8.81 -16.56
C GLN A 457 20.50 9.33 -15.13
N LEU A 458 19.93 8.59 -14.17
CA LEU A 458 20.02 8.92 -12.74
C LEU A 458 21.47 9.05 -12.29
N VAL A 459 22.33 8.11 -12.67
CA VAL A 459 23.77 8.15 -12.34
C VAL A 459 24.45 9.35 -13.00
N ALA A 460 24.19 9.63 -14.28
CA ALA A 460 24.79 10.76 -14.98
C ALA A 460 24.42 12.11 -14.31
N LYS A 461 23.13 12.29 -13.99
CA LYS A 461 22.61 13.43 -13.23
C LYS A 461 23.28 13.54 -11.87
N THR A 462 23.34 12.43 -11.13
CA THR A 462 23.99 12.34 -9.81
C THR A 462 25.46 12.77 -9.89
N CYS A 463 26.26 12.20 -10.79
CA CYS A 463 27.67 12.57 -10.96
C CYS A 463 27.84 14.06 -11.26
N SER A 464 27.05 14.59 -12.21
CA SER A 464 27.12 16.00 -12.58
C SER A 464 26.84 16.92 -11.39
N THR A 465 25.78 16.63 -10.62
CA THR A 465 25.43 17.44 -9.45
C THR A 465 26.42 17.27 -8.31
N LEU A 466 26.89 16.06 -8.01
CA LEU A 466 27.92 15.84 -6.98
C LEU A 466 29.22 16.59 -7.32
N ALA A 467 29.63 16.60 -8.58
CA ALA A 467 30.83 17.31 -9.01
C ALA A 467 30.70 18.82 -8.79
N LYS A 468 29.53 19.36 -9.11
CA LYS A 468 29.20 20.77 -8.85
C LYS A 468 29.22 21.09 -7.35
N VAL A 469 28.51 20.31 -6.54
CA VAL A 469 28.45 20.49 -5.07
C VAL A 469 29.84 20.49 -4.44
N LEU A 470 30.68 19.51 -4.78
CA LEU A 470 32.04 19.42 -4.22
C LEU A 470 32.94 20.58 -4.68
N SER A 471 32.81 21.02 -5.93
CA SER A 471 33.65 22.10 -6.47
C SER A 471 33.25 23.49 -5.95
N GLU A 472 31.96 23.77 -5.84
CA GLU A 472 31.44 25.07 -5.39
C GLU A 472 31.61 25.27 -3.88
N PHE A 473 31.52 24.20 -3.10
CA PHE A 473 31.79 24.25 -1.66
C PHE A 473 33.21 24.78 -1.37
N ASP A 474 34.19 24.36 -2.17
CA ASP A 474 35.58 24.80 -2.02
C ASP A 474 35.77 26.28 -2.35
N ALA A 475 35.06 26.76 -3.38
CA ALA A 475 35.10 28.17 -3.77
C ALA A 475 34.52 29.08 -2.66
N HIS A 476 33.50 28.61 -1.95
CA HIS A 476 32.87 29.36 -0.85
C HIS A 476 33.74 29.36 0.42
N GLU A 477 34.39 28.25 0.77
CA GLU A 477 35.38 28.19 1.86
C GLU A 477 36.56 29.15 1.60
N ALA A 478 37.03 29.24 0.35
CA ALA A 478 38.14 30.11 -0.03
C ALA A 478 37.81 31.62 0.09
N GLN A 479 36.54 32.01 0.06
CA GLN A 479 36.09 33.41 0.09
C GLN A 479 35.78 33.95 1.50
N GLY A 480 36.19 33.25 2.57
CA GLY A 480 36.08 33.75 3.94
C GLY A 480 34.86 33.26 4.72
N GLY A 481 34.21 32.18 4.27
CA GLY A 481 33.30 31.41 5.12
C GLY A 481 34.04 30.90 6.37
N ALA A 482 33.30 30.68 7.46
CA ALA A 482 33.86 30.04 8.65
C ALA A 482 34.48 28.69 8.24
N ARG A 483 35.79 28.50 8.46
CA ARG A 483 36.53 27.28 8.09
C ARG A 483 35.88 26.04 8.71
N ARG A 484 35.09 25.32 7.93
CA ARG A 484 34.44 24.06 8.30
C ARG A 484 35.15 22.85 7.69
N GLY A 485 36.20 23.06 6.90
CA GLY A 485 36.97 21.98 6.28
C GLY A 485 36.23 21.38 5.08
N PRO A 486 36.89 20.52 4.30
CA PRO A 486 36.31 20.00 3.05
C PRO A 486 35.07 19.14 3.31
N LEU A 487 33.99 19.43 2.58
CA LEU A 487 32.79 18.59 2.52
C LEU A 487 33.14 17.18 2.04
N ARG A 488 32.60 16.16 2.71
CA ARG A 488 32.64 14.76 2.26
C ARG A 488 31.23 14.26 1.99
N LEU A 489 31.09 13.42 0.97
CA LEU A 489 29.84 12.79 0.57
C LEU A 489 30.05 11.28 0.59
N ALA A 490 29.36 10.57 1.49
CA ALA A 490 29.43 9.12 1.59
C ALA A 490 28.19 8.48 0.99
N TYR A 491 28.36 7.44 0.17
CA TYR A 491 27.23 6.67 -0.34
C TYR A 491 26.43 6.04 0.81
N ALA A 492 25.14 6.33 0.86
CA ALA A 492 24.25 5.82 1.89
C ALA A 492 23.54 4.53 1.44
N CYS A 493 22.75 4.59 0.37
CA CYS A 493 22.06 3.47 -0.24
C CYS A 493 21.45 3.87 -1.60
N ALA A 494 20.83 2.93 -2.32
CA ALA A 494 20.09 3.17 -3.56
C ALA A 494 18.85 2.28 -3.66
N PHE A 495 17.99 2.57 -4.64
CA PHE A 495 16.75 1.80 -4.91
C PHE A 495 16.99 0.28 -4.97
N ASP A 496 18.09 -0.15 -5.60
CA ASP A 496 18.46 -1.55 -5.80
C ASP A 496 19.66 -2.02 -4.96
N ASP A 497 20.03 -1.22 -3.95
CA ASP A 497 21.09 -1.55 -3.01
C ASP A 497 20.79 -0.97 -1.63
N SER A 498 20.35 -1.84 -0.72
CA SER A 498 20.04 -1.43 0.65
C SER A 498 21.25 -0.91 1.42
N ASN A 499 22.47 -1.33 1.03
CA ASN A 499 23.71 -1.06 1.77
C ASN A 499 23.64 -1.41 3.27
N CYS A 500 22.94 -2.50 3.61
CA CYS A 500 23.01 -3.11 4.94
C CYS A 500 24.26 -3.99 5.03
N THR A 501 25.20 -3.68 5.91
CA THR A 501 26.47 -4.41 6.04
C THR A 501 26.25 -5.91 6.18
N GLY A 502 26.94 -6.70 5.34
CA GLY A 502 26.90 -8.18 5.42
C GLY A 502 25.59 -8.80 4.93
N HIS A 503 24.62 -8.00 4.51
CA HIS A 503 23.32 -8.46 4.03
C HIS A 503 23.18 -8.24 2.52
N LYS A 504 22.54 -9.21 1.87
CA LYS A 504 22.22 -9.17 0.44
C LYS A 504 20.76 -8.80 0.23
N ALA A 505 20.47 -8.10 -0.86
CA ALA A 505 19.13 -7.92 -1.40
C ALA A 505 18.47 -9.30 -1.62
N LEU A 506 17.18 -9.43 -1.38
CA LEU A 506 16.46 -10.69 -1.58
C LEU A 506 16.20 -10.98 -3.06
N PHE A 507 16.11 -9.94 -3.90
CA PHE A 507 15.84 -10.05 -5.33
C PHE A 507 16.89 -9.26 -6.13
N PRO A 508 18.17 -9.66 -6.09
CA PRO A 508 19.21 -8.95 -6.81
C PRO A 508 19.04 -9.12 -8.33
N PRO A 509 19.35 -8.09 -9.14
CA PRO A 509 19.42 -8.25 -10.58
C PRO A 509 20.62 -9.12 -10.97
N ASP A 510 20.43 -10.00 -11.93
CA ASP A 510 21.51 -10.78 -12.53
C ASP A 510 22.45 -9.87 -13.34
N SER A 511 23.74 -10.23 -13.37
CA SER A 511 24.74 -9.48 -14.15
C SER A 511 24.47 -9.54 -15.65
N LEU A 512 24.67 -8.43 -16.35
CA LEU A 512 24.51 -8.35 -17.80
C LEU A 512 25.79 -8.77 -18.50
N GLY A 513 25.67 -9.70 -19.45
CA GLY A 513 26.76 -10.07 -20.35
C GLY A 513 27.00 -8.98 -21.40
N ARG A 514 28.21 -8.40 -21.41
CA ARG A 514 28.70 -7.47 -22.45
C ARG A 514 29.83 -8.10 -23.24
N SER A 515 29.77 -7.92 -24.55
CA SER A 515 30.81 -8.36 -25.50
C SER A 515 31.81 -7.23 -25.66
N SER A 516 33.08 -7.53 -25.44
CA SER A 516 34.15 -6.65 -25.85
C SER A 516 34.31 -6.64 -27.38
N PRO A 517 34.91 -5.59 -27.97
CA PRO A 517 35.29 -5.59 -29.38
C PRO A 517 36.22 -6.75 -29.78
N ALA A 518 36.94 -7.34 -28.81
CA ALA A 518 37.81 -8.49 -28.99
C ALA A 518 37.09 -9.85 -28.88
N GLY A 519 35.75 -9.87 -28.74
CA GLY A 519 34.95 -11.10 -28.67
C GLY A 519 34.85 -11.75 -27.28
N ALA A 520 35.59 -11.26 -26.27
CA ALA A 520 35.45 -11.72 -24.89
C ALA A 520 34.13 -11.22 -24.26
N VAL A 521 33.44 -12.07 -23.50
CA VAL A 521 32.21 -11.72 -22.75
C VAL A 521 32.57 -11.44 -21.29
N ALA A 522 32.24 -10.23 -20.82
CA ALA A 522 32.33 -9.85 -19.41
C ALA A 522 30.92 -9.72 -18.83
N PHE A 523 30.74 -10.12 -17.57
CA PHE A 523 29.48 -9.93 -16.85
C PHE A 523 29.60 -8.73 -15.93
N GLU A 524 28.75 -7.73 -16.15
CA GLU A 524 28.75 -6.48 -15.39
C GLU A 524 27.57 -6.45 -14.42
N ASP A 525 27.84 -6.04 -13.18
CA ASP A 525 26.81 -5.70 -12.21
C ASP A 525 26.10 -4.42 -12.65
N VAL A 526 24.76 -4.46 -12.66
CA VAL A 526 23.90 -3.39 -13.14
C VAL A 526 23.27 -2.58 -12.05
N ARG A 527 23.61 -2.81 -10.77
CA ARG A 527 23.12 -1.98 -9.68
C ARG A 527 23.52 -0.52 -9.84
N ILE A 528 22.71 0.41 -9.30
CA ILE A 528 22.98 1.86 -9.41
C ILE A 528 24.39 2.19 -8.91
N LEU A 529 24.82 1.60 -7.78
CA LEU A 529 26.16 1.77 -7.24
C LEU A 529 27.27 1.30 -8.21
N SER A 530 27.05 0.18 -8.91
CA SER A 530 28.03 -0.37 -9.85
C SER A 530 28.12 0.49 -11.12
N ILE A 531 26.99 0.99 -11.62
CA ILE A 531 26.95 1.98 -12.71
C ILE A 531 27.67 3.26 -12.28
N LEU A 532 27.43 3.75 -11.05
CA LEU A 532 28.08 4.94 -10.48
C LEU A 532 29.61 4.80 -10.44
N ARG A 533 30.10 3.68 -9.89
CA ARG A 533 31.55 3.38 -9.86
C ARG A 533 32.17 3.36 -11.25
N ARG A 534 31.51 2.72 -12.22
CA ARG A 534 31.96 2.64 -13.61
C ARG A 534 32.05 4.04 -14.24
N THR A 535 31.00 4.85 -14.06
CA THR A 535 30.95 6.22 -14.59
C THR A 535 32.06 7.09 -13.99
N ILE A 536 32.29 7.02 -12.68
CA ILE A 536 33.35 7.78 -12.01
C ILE A 536 34.75 7.28 -12.41
N GLY A 537 34.93 5.97 -12.55
CA GLY A 537 36.19 5.37 -12.99
C GLY A 537 36.60 5.80 -14.40
N GLY A 538 35.64 6.14 -15.25
CA GLY A 538 35.88 6.67 -16.60
C GLY A 538 36.27 8.16 -16.66
N LEU A 539 36.25 8.88 -15.54
CA LEU A 539 36.61 10.30 -15.49
C LEU A 539 38.13 10.50 -15.47
N ALA A 540 38.58 11.68 -15.92
CA ALA A 540 39.99 12.05 -15.93
C ALA A 540 40.65 11.94 -14.54
N GLU A 541 41.94 11.63 -14.50
CA GLU A 541 42.71 11.67 -13.27
C GLU A 541 42.69 13.08 -12.66
N GLY A 542 42.46 13.18 -11.35
CA GLY A 542 42.30 14.45 -10.65
C GLY A 542 40.89 15.06 -10.68
N HIS A 543 39.92 14.42 -11.36
CA HIS A 543 38.53 14.85 -11.27
C HIS A 543 38.01 14.80 -9.82
N VAL A 544 37.21 15.80 -9.40
CA VAL A 544 36.76 15.93 -7.99
C VAL A 544 36.03 14.70 -7.46
N LEU A 545 35.27 14.00 -8.29
CA LEU A 545 34.58 12.75 -7.93
C LEU A 545 35.53 11.55 -7.71
N ARG A 546 36.79 11.65 -8.17
CA ARG A 546 37.85 10.66 -7.92
C ARG A 546 38.71 11.03 -6.69
N SER A 547 38.36 12.11 -5.98
CA SER A 547 39.02 12.48 -4.72
C SER A 547 38.55 11.60 -3.56
N ASP A 548 39.20 11.75 -2.40
CA ASP A 548 38.83 11.15 -1.12
C ASP A 548 37.57 11.76 -0.48
N ARG A 549 36.95 12.74 -1.15
CA ARG A 549 35.73 13.41 -0.67
C ARG A 549 34.46 12.66 -1.04
N LEU A 550 34.48 11.84 -2.09
CA LEU A 550 33.37 10.96 -2.44
C LEU A 550 33.69 9.53 -1.98
N LEU A 551 33.01 9.08 -0.94
CA LEU A 551 33.23 7.75 -0.35
C LEU A 551 32.20 6.78 -0.91
N LEU A 552 32.64 5.89 -1.78
CA LEU A 552 31.86 4.73 -2.19
C LEU A 552 32.34 3.51 -1.40
N PRO A 553 31.45 2.62 -0.92
CA PRO A 553 31.87 1.46 -0.17
C PRO A 553 32.85 0.60 -0.99
N ALA A 554 33.82 -0.03 -0.35
CA ALA A 554 34.63 -1.05 -1.02
C ALA A 554 33.76 -2.30 -1.29
N ALA A 555 34.06 -3.05 -2.36
CA ALA A 555 33.21 -4.16 -2.83
C ALA A 555 33.00 -5.31 -1.81
N ALA A 556 33.70 -5.31 -0.68
CA ALA A 556 33.44 -6.15 0.48
C ALA A 556 34.27 -5.60 1.66
N GLY A 557 33.72 -4.67 2.42
CA GLY A 557 34.34 -4.22 3.68
C GLY A 557 33.39 -4.51 4.84
N PRO A 558 33.87 -5.04 5.99
CA PRO A 558 33.09 -5.01 7.21
C PRO A 558 33.12 -3.56 7.71
N ALA A 559 31.96 -2.95 7.85
CA ALA A 559 31.80 -1.65 8.47
C ALA A 559 30.53 -1.70 9.30
N ASP A 560 30.50 -0.99 10.41
CA ASP A 560 29.42 -0.98 11.39
C ASP A 560 28.02 -0.86 10.73
N ALA A 561 26.98 -1.30 11.44
CA ALA A 561 25.61 -1.26 10.93
C ALA A 561 25.29 0.13 10.35
N ASN A 562 25.04 0.22 9.04
CA ASN A 562 24.78 1.50 8.37
C ASN A 562 23.39 2.02 8.77
N PRO A 563 23.30 3.08 9.62
CA PRO A 563 22.02 3.59 10.10
C PRO A 563 21.26 4.38 9.01
N TYR A 564 21.91 4.65 7.87
CA TYR A 564 21.33 5.29 6.69
C TYR A 564 21.07 4.28 5.55
N SER A 565 21.07 2.98 5.86
CA SER A 565 20.67 1.95 4.91
C SER A 565 19.19 2.08 4.56
N SER A 566 18.78 1.57 3.39
CA SER A 566 17.40 1.72 2.92
C SER A 566 16.36 1.13 3.88
N CYS A 567 16.79 0.19 4.74
CA CYS A 567 15.94 -0.50 5.69
C CYS A 567 15.55 0.35 6.90
N HIS A 568 16.30 1.42 7.18
CA HIS A 568 15.99 2.41 8.21
C HIS A 568 15.26 3.65 7.66
N LEU A 569 15.10 3.76 6.33
CA LEU A 569 14.38 4.89 5.73
C LEU A 569 12.95 5.08 6.26
N PRO A 570 12.15 4.04 6.57
CA PRO A 570 10.84 4.25 7.17
C PRO A 570 10.90 5.08 8.46
N GLU A 571 11.87 4.79 9.34
CA GLU A 571 12.07 5.52 10.60
C GLU A 571 12.54 6.97 10.35
N ILE A 572 13.49 7.15 9.44
CA ILE A 572 14.00 8.48 9.03
C ILE A 572 12.87 9.35 8.47
N VAL A 573 12.00 8.77 7.64
CA VAL A 573 10.86 9.46 7.02
C VAL A 573 9.79 9.77 8.06
N GLU A 574 9.55 8.89 9.04
CA GLU A 574 8.65 9.20 10.15
C GLU A 574 9.18 10.31 11.05
N GLN A 575 10.49 10.36 11.33
CA GLN A 575 11.12 11.47 12.03
C GLN A 575 10.89 12.78 11.29
N PHE A 576 11.09 12.79 9.96
CA PHE A 576 10.82 13.97 9.14
C PHE A 576 9.35 14.42 9.25
N TYR A 577 8.38 13.50 9.23
CA TYR A 577 6.97 13.85 9.38
C TYR A 577 6.63 14.37 10.78
N ALA A 578 7.23 13.80 11.83
CA ALA A 578 7.07 14.30 13.18
C ALA A 578 7.62 15.74 13.31
N ASP A 579 8.81 16.00 12.75
CA ASP A 579 9.42 17.32 12.73
C ASP A 579 8.56 18.33 11.94
N LEU A 580 8.00 17.91 10.80
CA LEU A 580 7.13 18.72 9.97
C LEU A 580 5.85 19.14 10.71
N VAL A 581 5.23 18.21 11.46
CA VAL A 581 4.02 18.48 12.26
C VAL A 581 4.33 19.30 13.51
N SER A 582 5.46 19.05 14.19
CA SER A 582 5.84 19.79 15.40
C SER A 582 6.09 21.29 15.15
N GLN A 583 6.31 21.66 13.88
CA GLN A 583 6.59 23.02 13.44
C GLN A 583 5.37 23.74 12.84
N ALA A 584 4.29 23.01 12.58
CA ALA A 584 3.00 23.54 12.15
C ALA A 584 2.21 24.07 13.35
#